data_AF-A0A969JPS7-F1
#
_entry.id   AF-A0A969JPS7-F1
#
_cell.length_a   1.000
_cell.length_b   1.000
_cell.length_c   1.000
_cell.angle_alpha   90.00
_cell.angle_beta   90.00
_cell.angle_gamma   90.00
#
_symmetry.space_group_name_H-M   'P 1'
#
loop_
_entity.id
_entity.type
_entity.pdbx_description
1 polymer ?
#
loop_
_entity_poly.entity_id
_entity_poly.type
_entity_poly.pdbx_seq_one_letter_code
_entity_poly.pdbx_strand_id
1 'polypeptide(L)'
;MLIGPAVRLSEYVSASDKRYQATIRMGASTTTYDSEGEQTSSPDAASVLASLSEEKFEDILQNYVGEFDQAPPAYSAVKVDGKKAYERAREGEEVELEPRKINVYSL
;
A
#
# COMPACT_ATOMS: atom_id res chain seq x y z
N MET A 1 -2.55 13.39 -17.15
CA MET A 1 -1.58 12.97 -18.20
C MET A 1 -0.85 14.22 -18.69
N LEU A 2 0.48 14.20 -18.73
CA LEU A 2 1.29 15.33 -19.23
C LEU A 2 1.76 15.01 -20.64
N ILE A 3 1.63 15.96 -21.57
CA ILE A 3 1.91 15.75 -23.00
C ILE A 3 2.85 16.84 -23.51
N GLY A 4 3.82 16.45 -24.34
CA GLY A 4 4.76 17.38 -24.98
C GLY A 4 5.59 18.16 -23.96
N PRO A 5 5.74 19.48 -24.09
CA PRO A 5 6.52 20.29 -23.15
C PRO A 5 6.05 20.19 -21.69
N ALA A 6 4.78 19.85 -21.44
CA ALA A 6 4.24 19.72 -20.08
C ALA A 6 4.86 18.55 -19.30
N VAL A 7 5.49 17.57 -19.98
CA VAL A 7 6.21 16.46 -19.32
C VAL A 7 7.33 16.98 -18.41
N ARG A 8 7.89 18.17 -18.70
CA ARG A 8 8.89 18.83 -17.85
C ARG A 8 8.39 19.17 -16.45
N LEU A 9 7.07 19.12 -16.22
CA LEU A 9 6.44 19.38 -14.93
C LEU A 9 6.12 18.10 -14.13
N SER A 10 6.50 16.92 -14.62
CA SER A 10 6.13 15.64 -14.01
C SER A 10 6.62 15.49 -12.56
N GLU A 11 7.79 16.03 -12.24
CA GLU A 11 8.38 15.96 -10.90
C GLU A 11 7.49 16.67 -9.87
N TYR A 12 6.96 17.85 -10.20
CA TYR A 12 6.06 18.61 -9.32
C TYR A 12 4.74 17.89 -9.07
N VAL A 13 4.16 17.28 -10.11
CA VAL A 13 2.93 16.50 -9.99
C VAL A 13 3.17 15.23 -9.18
N SER A 14 4.34 14.61 -9.34
CA SER A 14 4.69 13.39 -8.61
C SER A 14 4.94 13.66 -7.12
N ALA A 15 5.45 14.85 -6.79
CA ALA A 15 5.72 15.31 -5.44
C ALA A 15 4.49 15.86 -4.72
N SER A 16 3.37 16.10 -5.42
CA SER A 16 2.16 16.61 -4.78
C SER A 16 1.50 15.57 -3.88
N ASP A 17 0.74 16.07 -2.90
CA ASP A 17 -0.14 15.23 -2.09
C ASP A 17 -1.22 14.56 -2.96
N LYS A 18 -1.71 13.42 -2.49
CA LYS A 18 -2.77 12.64 -3.16
C LYS A 18 -3.89 12.33 -2.17
N ARG A 19 -5.11 12.23 -2.69
CA ARG A 19 -6.29 11.74 -1.97
C ARG A 19 -6.79 10.47 -2.64
N TYR A 20 -7.18 9.50 -1.83
CA TYR A 20 -7.66 8.19 -2.29
C TYR A 20 -9.03 7.90 -1.69
N GLN A 21 -9.77 7.05 -2.39
CA GLN A 21 -10.97 6.39 -1.88
C GLN A 21 -10.80 4.90 -2.14
N ALA A 22 -10.95 4.08 -1.10
CA ALA A 22 -10.74 2.64 -1.17
C ALA A 22 -11.83 1.89 -0.40
N THR A 23 -12.06 0.65 -0.81
CA THR A 23 -12.92 -0.31 -0.09
C THR A 23 -12.05 -1.50 0.29
N ILE A 24 -12.01 -1.82 1.57
CA ILE A 24 -11.15 -2.89 2.11
C ILE A 24 -12.03 -4.06 2.56
N ARG A 25 -11.61 -5.28 2.20
CA ARG A 25 -12.24 -6.51 2.69
C ARG A 25 -11.51 -7.01 3.94
N MET A 26 -12.13 -6.85 5.10
CA MET A 26 -11.58 -7.33 6.36
C MET A 26 -11.56 -8.86 6.42
N GLY A 27 -10.55 -9.42 7.10
CA GLY A 27 -10.39 -10.86 7.29
C GLY A 27 -9.81 -11.60 6.07
N ALA A 28 -9.31 -10.89 5.06
CA ALA A 28 -8.63 -11.47 3.91
C ALA A 28 -7.29 -10.77 3.67
N SER A 29 -6.33 -11.49 3.13
CA SER A 29 -5.05 -10.96 2.67
C SER A 29 -4.69 -11.59 1.33
N THR A 30 -3.96 -10.85 0.49
CA THR A 30 -3.54 -11.28 -0.85
C THR A 30 -2.07 -10.99 -1.07
N THR A 31 -1.45 -11.65 -2.05
CA THR A 31 -0.02 -11.48 -2.38
C THR A 31 0.33 -10.07 -2.86
N THR A 32 -0.63 -9.35 -3.45
CA THR A 32 -0.47 -7.99 -4.02
C THR A 32 -1.10 -6.89 -3.16
N TYR A 33 -1.78 -7.25 -2.07
CA TYR A 33 -2.57 -6.35 -1.22
C TYR A 33 -3.76 -5.67 -1.92
N ASP A 34 -4.17 -6.20 -3.07
CA ASP A 34 -5.40 -5.81 -3.76
C ASP A 34 -6.20 -7.05 -4.20
N SER A 35 -7.29 -6.82 -4.93
CA SER A 35 -8.18 -7.88 -5.40
C SER A 35 -7.60 -8.75 -6.52
N GLU A 36 -6.46 -8.39 -7.12
CA GLU A 36 -5.85 -9.13 -8.23
C GLU A 36 -4.89 -10.22 -7.75
N GLY A 37 -4.43 -10.16 -6.50
CA GLY A 37 -3.50 -11.12 -5.91
C GLY A 37 -4.15 -12.44 -5.49
N GLU A 38 -3.32 -13.46 -5.33
CA GLU A 38 -3.75 -14.74 -4.78
C GLU A 38 -4.00 -14.60 -3.27
N GLN A 39 -5.03 -15.27 -2.76
CA GLN A 39 -5.36 -15.23 -1.34
C GLN A 39 -4.22 -15.87 -0.53
N THR A 40 -3.62 -15.08 0.35
CA THR A 40 -2.67 -15.58 1.36
C THR A 40 -3.45 -16.06 2.58
N SER A 41 -2.77 -16.74 3.52
CA SER A 41 -3.39 -17.33 4.72
C SER A 41 -4.48 -16.40 5.28
N SER A 42 -5.73 -16.86 5.22
CA SER A 42 -6.85 -16.15 5.82
C SER A 42 -6.88 -16.51 7.29
N PRO A 43 -6.71 -15.56 8.23
CA PRO A 43 -7.21 -15.79 9.59
C PRO A 43 -8.71 -16.12 9.49
N ASP A 44 -9.25 -16.79 10.51
CA ASP A 44 -10.69 -17.05 10.56
C ASP A 44 -11.44 -15.70 10.50
N ALA A 45 -11.98 -15.40 9.31
CA ALA A 45 -12.59 -14.12 9.01
C ALA A 45 -13.78 -13.86 9.93
N ALA A 46 -14.49 -14.91 10.35
CA ALA A 46 -15.61 -14.79 11.28
C ALA A 46 -15.14 -14.31 12.66
N SER A 47 -14.04 -14.86 13.19
CA SER A 47 -13.43 -14.42 14.44
C SER A 47 -12.92 -12.98 14.37
N VAL A 48 -12.25 -12.60 13.28
CA VAL A 48 -11.76 -11.22 13.07
C VAL A 48 -12.93 -10.23 13.08
N LEU A 49 -13.98 -10.51 12.30
CA LEU A 49 -15.15 -9.64 12.20
C LEU A 49 -15.93 -9.57 13.52
N ALA A 50 -16.03 -10.67 14.27
CA ALA A 50 -16.68 -10.68 15.58
C ALA A 50 -15.95 -9.80 16.62
N SER A 51 -14.64 -9.61 16.46
CA SER A 51 -13.80 -8.84 17.38
C SER A 51 -13.64 -7.35 17.03
N LEU A 52 -14.20 -6.93 15.89
CA LEU A 52 -14.05 -5.59 15.33
C LEU A 52 -15.38 -4.82 15.43
N SER A 53 -15.45 -3.87 16.36
CA SER A 53 -16.50 -2.86 16.38
C SER A 53 -16.09 -1.64 15.55
N GLU A 54 -17.07 -0.83 15.15
CA GLU A 54 -16.84 0.43 14.44
C GLU A 54 -15.98 1.39 15.26
N GLU A 55 -16.29 1.59 16.55
CA GLU A 55 -15.49 2.42 17.47
C GLU A 55 -14.03 1.95 17.55
N LYS A 56 -13.81 0.64 17.68
CA LYS A 56 -12.46 0.08 17.74
C LYS A 56 -11.72 0.25 16.41
N PHE A 57 -12.43 0.20 15.29
CA PHE A 57 -11.85 0.44 13.98
C PHE A 57 -11.44 1.91 13.81
N GLU A 58 -12.30 2.86 14.21
CA GLU A 58 -11.98 4.29 14.21
C GLU A 58 -10.78 4.62 15.10
N ASP A 59 -10.71 4.06 16.30
CA ASP A 59 -9.56 4.23 17.21
C ASP A 59 -8.25 3.71 16.60
N ILE A 60 -8.31 2.58 15.88
CA ILE A 60 -7.14 2.04 15.19
C ILE A 60 -6.70 2.98 14.06
N LEU A 61 -7.64 3.50 13.26
CA LEU A 61 -7.34 4.41 12.14
C LEU A 61 -6.64 5.69 12.60
N GLN A 62 -6.96 6.21 13.78
CA GLN A 62 -6.29 7.40 14.32
C GLN A 62 -4.77 7.21 14.48
N ASN A 63 -4.31 5.99 14.74
CA ASN A 63 -2.87 5.68 14.84
C ASN A 63 -2.14 5.75 13.48
N TYR A 64 -2.89 5.81 12.38
CA TYR A 64 -2.36 5.94 11.03
C TYR A 64 -2.43 7.36 10.49
N VAL A 65 -2.83 8.36 11.30
CA VAL A 65 -2.74 9.78 10.95
C VAL A 65 -1.42 10.36 11.47
N GLY A 66 -0.69 11.06 10.60
CA GLY A 66 0.63 11.63 10.90
C GLY A 66 1.77 10.95 10.17
N GLU A 67 2.99 11.13 10.69
CA GLU A 67 4.22 10.62 10.06
C GLU A 67 4.64 9.26 10.61
N PHE A 68 4.89 8.30 9.72
CA PHE A 68 5.43 6.99 10.06
C PHE A 68 6.17 6.36 8.88
N ASP A 69 6.96 5.32 9.15
CA ASP A 69 7.68 4.58 8.12
C ASP A 69 6.80 3.44 7.58
N GLN A 70 6.67 3.36 6.26
CA GLN A 70 5.92 2.31 5.57
C GLN A 70 6.83 1.59 4.57
N ALA A 71 6.88 0.25 4.69
CA ALA A 71 7.49 -0.60 3.68
C ALA A 71 6.56 -0.69 2.45
N PRO A 72 7.04 -0.37 1.23
CA PRO A 72 6.25 -0.59 0.03
C PRO A 72 6.00 -2.10 -0.19
N PRO A 73 4.92 -2.48 -0.88
CA PRO A 73 4.70 -3.87 -1.24
C PRO A 73 5.76 -4.37 -2.23
N ALA A 74 6.05 -5.68 -2.20
CA ALA A 74 6.97 -6.34 -3.13
C ALA A 74 6.53 -6.15 -4.60
N TYR A 75 5.22 -6.12 -4.85
CA TYR A 75 4.64 -5.77 -6.14
C TYR A 75 4.60 -4.25 -6.36
N SER A 76 5.78 -3.61 -6.38
CA SER A 76 5.92 -2.17 -6.63
C SER A 76 6.93 -1.86 -7.74
N ALA A 77 6.86 -0.65 -8.28
CA ALA A 77 7.81 -0.16 -9.27
C ALA A 77 9.14 0.33 -8.66
N VAL A 78 9.34 0.14 -7.35
CA VAL A 78 10.59 0.47 -6.66
C VAL A 78 11.72 -0.37 -7.22
N LYS A 79 12.90 0.22 -7.42
CA LYS A 79 14.07 -0.51 -7.92
C LYS A 79 14.93 -1.00 -6.75
N VAL A 80 15.34 -2.27 -6.82
CA VAL A 80 16.32 -2.92 -5.94
C VAL A 80 17.43 -3.46 -6.83
N ASP A 81 18.68 -3.07 -6.56
CA ASP A 81 19.89 -3.34 -7.38
C ASP A 81 19.66 -3.22 -8.90
N GLY A 82 18.94 -2.17 -9.33
CA GLY A 82 18.70 -1.89 -10.75
C GLY A 82 17.52 -2.62 -11.42
N LYS A 83 16.92 -3.63 -10.77
CA LYS A 83 15.68 -4.30 -11.22
C LYS A 83 14.47 -3.79 -10.46
N LYS A 84 13.26 -3.83 -11.04
CA LYS A 84 12.04 -3.43 -10.30
C LYS A 84 11.59 -4.54 -9.35
N ALA A 85 11.05 -4.18 -8.20
CA ALA A 85 10.62 -5.11 -7.16
C ALA A 85 9.57 -6.11 -7.69
N TYR A 86 8.59 -5.64 -8.48
CA TYR A 86 7.60 -6.55 -9.07
C TYR A 86 8.21 -7.58 -10.04
N GLU A 87 9.36 -7.28 -10.68
CA GLU A 87 10.01 -8.23 -11.61
C GLU A 87 10.57 -9.41 -10.82
N ARG A 88 11.26 -9.12 -9.71
CA ARG A 88 11.78 -10.14 -8.78
C ARG A 88 10.66 -10.91 -8.08
N ALA A 89 9.60 -10.22 -7.63
CA ALA A 89 8.45 -10.86 -6.99
C ALA A 89 7.74 -11.86 -7.93
N ARG A 90 7.68 -11.57 -9.25
CA ARG A 90 7.16 -12.50 -10.26
C ARG A 90 8.09 -13.68 -10.54
N GLU A 91 9.39 -13.50 -10.34
CA GLU A 91 10.39 -14.58 -10.41
C GLU A 91 10.37 -15.46 -9.15
N GLY A 92 9.54 -15.14 -8.15
CA GLY A 92 9.41 -15.87 -6.90
C GLY A 92 10.47 -15.51 -5.86
N GLU A 93 11.25 -14.45 -6.11
CA GLU A 93 12.25 -13.95 -5.17
C GLU A 93 11.56 -13.14 -4.05
N GLU A 94 12.01 -13.34 -2.82
CA GLU A 94 11.58 -12.52 -1.68
C GLU A 94 12.23 -11.13 -1.77
N VAL A 95 11.40 -10.10 -1.88
CA VAL A 95 11.87 -8.71 -2.03
C VAL A 95 11.54 -7.95 -0.75
N GLU A 96 12.56 -7.75 0.09
CA GLU A 96 12.47 -6.78 1.18
C GLU A 96 12.76 -5.37 0.66
N LEU A 97 11.87 -4.44 0.99
CA LEU A 97 11.98 -3.04 0.62
C LEU A 97 12.18 -2.18 1.86
N GLU A 98 13.21 -1.34 1.84
CA GLU A 98 13.47 -0.37 2.90
C GLU A 98 12.23 0.52 3.14
N PRO A 99 11.80 0.65 4.40
CA PRO A 99 10.71 1.55 4.77
C PRO A 99 10.98 2.99 4.33
N ARG A 100 9.91 3.69 3.98
CA ARG A 100 9.96 5.11 3.61
C ARG A 100 9.03 5.90 4.50
N LYS A 101 9.50 7.06 4.93
CA LYS A 101 8.66 7.99 5.67
C LYS A 101 7.51 8.48 4.80
N ILE A 102 6.30 8.33 5.30
CA ILE A 102 5.07 8.88 4.72
C ILE A 102 4.36 9.75 5.74
N ASN A 103 3.46 10.61 5.26
CA ASN A 103 2.59 11.43 6.09
C ASN A 103 1.15 11.28 5.64
N VAL A 104 0.27 10.87 6.55
CA VAL A 104 -1.17 10.76 6.32
C VAL A 104 -1.85 11.95 6.99
N TYR A 105 -2.40 12.87 6.19
CA TYR A 105 -3.00 14.10 6.71
C TYR A 105 -4.37 13.88 7.38
N SER A 106 -5.16 12.91 6.88
CA SER A 106 -6.51 12.61 7.37
C SER A 106 -6.99 11.25 6.84
N LEU A 107 -7.83 10.55 7.61
CA LEU A 107 -8.54 9.32 7.26
C LEU A 107 -10.04 9.46 7.51
#